data_AF-A0A842YEX4-F1
#
_entry.id   AF-A0A842YEX4-F1
#
_cell.length_a   1.000
_cell.length_b   1.000
_cell.length_c   1.000
_cell.angle_alpha   90.00
_cell.angle_beta   90.00
_cell.angle_gamma   90.00
#
_symmetry.space_group_name_H-M   'P 1'
#
loop_
_entity.id
_entity.type
_entity.pdbx_description
1 polymer ?
#
loop_
_entity_poly.entity_id
_entity_poly.type
_entity_poly.pdbx_seq_one_letter_code
_entity_poly.pdbx_strand_id
1 'polypeptide(L)'
;PNMGTYFADFYQLYYLNGLMAGALTSTGKIGYVAAFPVPELIRHINAFELGAQEVNATTTCEVRWLLTDWYDPVAARTAAESLIAAGCDVLAFTEDSPTVLQVAEENPGVLAFSHYSPMQNFANESCISGQLADWGVMYEDILQKVYLGQYNNTNLADVDMLWLLKEGGIQLGGLFTEAINTEFIDDLEAINVTDSILGELSVYDLVMTRIDQMKDINVRFEPFTGPIYDQADVLKIGAGTRATTAELLTITWFVKGVIGDPSP
;
A
#
# COMPACT_ATOMS: atom_id res chain seq x y z
N PRO A 1 26.63 4.42 20.82
CA PRO A 1 25.90 5.38 19.95
C PRO A 1 24.49 5.65 20.49
N ASN A 2 23.97 6.86 20.34
CA ASN A 2 22.71 7.33 20.95
C ASN A 2 21.60 7.59 19.92
N MET A 3 21.69 7.00 18.73
CA MET A 3 20.72 7.14 17.65
C MET A 3 20.38 5.75 17.13
N GLY A 4 19.08 5.48 16.97
CA GLY A 4 18.51 4.34 16.27
C GLY A 4 17.41 4.81 15.32
N THR A 5 16.92 3.91 14.47
CA THR A 5 15.91 4.18 13.45
C THR A 5 14.65 3.34 13.68
N TYR A 6 13.53 3.86 13.22
CA TYR A 6 12.26 3.14 13.22
C TYR A 6 11.42 3.56 12.02
N PHE A 7 10.64 2.63 11.50
CA PHE A 7 9.84 2.79 10.31
C PHE A 7 8.65 1.83 10.34
N ALA A 8 7.46 2.33 10.00
CA ALA A 8 6.29 1.53 9.75
C ALA A 8 6.07 1.51 8.23
N ASP A 9 6.18 0.34 7.60
CA ASP A 9 6.16 0.25 6.14
C ASP A 9 4.81 -0.27 5.63
N PHE A 10 4.20 0.47 4.71
CA PHE A 10 2.83 0.23 4.24
C PHE A 10 2.72 -0.75 3.07
N TYR A 11 3.80 -1.31 2.53
CA TYR A 11 3.72 -2.10 1.29
C TYR A 11 2.73 -3.28 1.39
N GLN A 12 2.59 -3.91 2.56
CA GLN A 12 1.60 -4.98 2.77
C GLN A 12 0.17 -4.45 2.62
N LEU A 13 -0.11 -3.26 3.14
CA LEU A 13 -1.42 -2.61 3.00
C LEU A 13 -1.67 -2.16 1.56
N TYR A 14 -0.66 -1.63 0.87
CA TYR A 14 -0.81 -1.29 -0.54
C TYR A 14 -1.11 -2.51 -1.40
N TYR A 15 -0.52 -3.67 -1.12
CA TYR A 15 -0.90 -4.91 -1.80
C TYR A 15 -2.37 -5.29 -1.53
N LEU A 16 -2.83 -5.19 -0.28
CA LEU A 16 -4.24 -5.45 0.06
C LEU A 16 -5.20 -4.46 -0.61
N ASN A 17 -4.82 -3.18 -0.67
CA ASN A 17 -5.53 -2.16 -1.44
C ASN A 17 -5.53 -2.47 -2.93
N GLY A 18 -4.42 -3.02 -3.44
CA GLY A 18 -4.31 -3.52 -4.81
C GLY A 18 -5.34 -4.59 -5.12
N LEU A 19 -5.50 -5.59 -4.25
CA LEU A 19 -6.52 -6.64 -4.42
C LEU A 19 -7.92 -6.02 -4.62
N MET A 20 -8.29 -5.08 -3.74
CA MET A 20 -9.57 -4.39 -3.82
C MET A 20 -9.67 -3.51 -5.08
N ALA A 21 -8.60 -2.82 -5.45
CA ALA A 21 -8.56 -1.99 -6.65
C ALA A 21 -8.74 -2.81 -7.93
N GLY A 22 -8.06 -3.95 -8.04
CA GLY A 22 -8.18 -4.86 -9.18
C GLY A 22 -9.57 -5.48 -9.31
N ALA A 23 -10.29 -5.62 -8.19
CA ALA A 23 -11.67 -6.09 -8.17
C ALA A 23 -12.67 -5.01 -8.62
N LEU A 24 -12.51 -3.79 -8.09
CA LEU A 24 -13.50 -2.72 -8.22
C LEU A 24 -13.26 -1.81 -9.44
N THR A 25 -12.08 -1.86 -10.07
CA THR A 25 -11.83 -1.13 -11.32
C THR A 25 -12.70 -1.66 -12.46
N SER A 26 -13.42 -0.76 -13.11
CA SER A 26 -14.21 -1.04 -14.31
C SER A 26 -13.39 -0.90 -15.60
N THR A 27 -12.32 -0.10 -15.54
CA THR A 27 -11.46 0.19 -16.70
C THR A 27 -10.24 -0.72 -16.79
N GLY A 28 -9.88 -1.41 -15.71
CA GLY A 28 -8.59 -2.10 -15.57
C GLY A 28 -7.41 -1.14 -15.44
N LYS A 29 -7.66 0.15 -15.21
CA LYS A 29 -6.63 1.17 -15.01
C LYS A 29 -6.75 1.77 -13.62
N ILE A 30 -5.69 1.63 -12.84
CA ILE A 30 -5.57 2.23 -11.52
C ILE A 30 -4.51 3.33 -11.57
N GLY A 31 -4.62 4.30 -10.67
CA GLY A 31 -3.73 5.46 -10.65
C GLY A 31 -3.00 5.60 -9.32
N TYR A 32 -1.81 6.19 -9.35
CA TYR A 32 -1.03 6.49 -8.17
C TYR A 32 -0.48 7.92 -8.19
N VAL A 33 -0.80 8.71 -7.17
CA VAL A 33 -0.20 10.04 -6.95
C VAL A 33 0.94 9.91 -5.95
N ALA A 34 2.17 10.13 -6.39
CA ALA A 34 3.37 9.88 -5.59
C ALA A 34 4.19 11.16 -5.38
N ALA A 35 4.75 11.35 -4.18
CA ALA A 35 5.52 12.55 -3.84
C ALA A 35 6.92 12.55 -4.48
N PHE A 36 7.79 11.60 -4.08
CA PHE A 36 9.19 11.50 -4.53
C PHE A 36 9.61 10.07 -4.88
N PRO A 37 10.54 9.87 -5.84
CA PRO A 37 11.00 8.55 -6.29
C PRO A 37 12.02 7.92 -5.32
N VAL A 38 11.60 7.74 -4.06
CA VAL A 38 12.38 7.03 -3.03
C VAL A 38 11.99 5.54 -3.00
N PRO A 39 12.86 4.64 -2.53
CA PRO A 39 12.57 3.21 -2.48
C PRO A 39 11.26 2.85 -1.79
N GLU A 40 10.86 3.61 -0.77
CA GLU A 40 9.57 3.46 -0.09
C GLU A 40 8.39 3.56 -1.04
N LEU A 41 8.29 4.65 -1.81
CA LEU A 41 7.18 4.89 -2.72
C LEU A 41 7.22 3.90 -3.89
N ILE A 42 8.41 3.53 -4.36
CA ILE A 42 8.56 2.48 -5.37
C ILE A 42 8.04 1.14 -4.85
N ARG A 43 8.31 0.76 -3.59
CA ARG A 43 7.72 -0.43 -2.97
C ARG A 43 6.20 -0.34 -2.90
N HIS A 44 5.66 0.79 -2.47
CA HIS A 44 4.21 0.96 -2.30
C HIS A 44 3.47 0.86 -3.63
N ILE A 45 3.97 1.54 -4.67
CA ILE A 45 3.43 1.47 -6.04
C ILE A 45 3.49 0.04 -6.57
N ASN A 46 4.64 -0.63 -6.41
CA ASN A 46 4.80 -2.01 -6.86
C ASN A 46 3.86 -2.97 -6.14
N ALA A 47 3.71 -2.84 -4.82
CA ALA A 47 2.83 -3.68 -4.04
C ALA A 47 1.36 -3.49 -4.46
N PHE A 48 0.94 -2.24 -4.69
CA PHE A 48 -0.39 -1.91 -5.18
C PHE A 48 -0.70 -2.58 -6.53
N GLU A 49 0.24 -2.49 -7.48
CA GLU A 49 0.09 -3.16 -8.78
C GLU A 49 0.10 -4.69 -8.67
N LEU A 50 1.00 -5.27 -7.85
CA LEU A 50 1.04 -6.72 -7.63
C LEU A 50 -0.27 -7.26 -7.08
N GLY A 51 -0.87 -6.56 -6.11
CA GLY A 51 -2.17 -6.91 -5.56
C GLY A 51 -3.27 -6.81 -6.62
N ALA A 52 -3.29 -5.72 -7.39
CA ALA A 52 -4.31 -5.54 -8.42
C ALA A 52 -4.23 -6.61 -9.52
N GLN A 53 -3.03 -7.02 -9.91
CA GLN A 53 -2.81 -8.07 -10.90
C GLN A 53 -3.13 -9.48 -10.40
N GLU A 54 -3.13 -9.73 -9.09
CA GLU A 54 -3.59 -11.02 -8.55
C GLU A 54 -5.08 -11.23 -8.78
N VAL A 55 -5.88 -10.16 -8.68
CA VAL A 55 -7.32 -10.20 -8.94
C VAL A 55 -7.63 -10.03 -10.42
N ASN A 56 -6.95 -9.10 -11.09
CA ASN A 56 -7.12 -8.82 -12.52
C ASN A 56 -5.75 -8.67 -13.20
N ALA A 57 -5.26 -9.76 -13.79
CA ALA A 57 -3.93 -9.86 -14.39
C ALA A 57 -3.64 -8.88 -15.55
N THR A 58 -4.65 -8.14 -16.02
CA THR A 58 -4.48 -7.12 -17.08
C THR A 58 -4.47 -5.70 -16.56
N THR A 59 -4.64 -5.50 -15.25
CA THR A 59 -4.58 -4.18 -14.63
C THR A 59 -3.24 -3.51 -14.89
N THR A 60 -3.28 -2.19 -15.03
CA THR A 60 -2.08 -1.33 -15.11
C THR A 60 -2.19 -0.17 -14.13
N CYS A 61 -1.09 0.22 -13.50
CA CYS A 61 -1.01 1.36 -12.59
C CYS A 61 -0.29 2.55 -13.22
N GLU A 62 -1.00 3.65 -13.50
CA GLU A 62 -0.37 4.90 -13.96
C GLU A 62 0.13 5.74 -12.78
N VAL A 63 1.39 6.19 -12.84
CA VAL A 63 2.00 7.02 -11.79
C VAL A 63 2.04 8.49 -12.22
N ARG A 64 1.74 9.40 -11.29
CA ARG A 64 2.05 10.84 -11.38
C ARG A 64 2.93 11.24 -10.21
N TRP A 65 4.14 11.69 -10.52
CA TRP A 65 5.07 12.22 -9.54
C TRP A 65 4.83 13.71 -9.32
N LEU A 66 4.74 14.13 -8.06
CA LEU A 66 4.60 15.55 -7.71
C LEU A 66 5.95 16.27 -7.77
N LEU A 67 7.00 15.67 -7.17
CA LEU A 67 8.36 16.21 -7.10
C LEU A 67 8.47 17.60 -6.44
N THR A 68 7.44 18.04 -5.71
CA THR A 68 7.39 19.33 -5.03
C THR A 68 7.57 19.16 -3.52
N ASP A 69 6.59 18.53 -2.87
CA ASP A 69 6.53 18.33 -1.43
C ASP A 69 5.73 17.05 -1.10
N TRP A 70 5.87 16.57 0.13
CA TRP A 70 5.03 15.50 0.70
C TRP A 70 3.61 16.01 0.97
N TYR A 71 3.45 17.32 1.19
CA TYR A 71 2.16 17.97 1.37
C TYR A 71 1.99 19.10 0.35
N ASP A 72 1.26 18.84 -0.73
CA ASP A 72 0.94 19.81 -1.78
C ASP A 72 -0.45 19.51 -2.39
N PRO A 73 -1.54 19.96 -1.72
CA PRO A 73 -2.91 19.74 -2.18
C PRO A 73 -3.17 20.19 -3.63
N VAL A 74 -2.53 21.26 -4.09
CA VAL A 74 -2.76 21.79 -5.44
C VAL A 74 -2.14 20.86 -6.49
N ALA A 75 -0.91 20.42 -6.26
CA ALA A 75 -0.26 19.44 -7.13
C ALA A 75 -0.98 18.08 -7.08
N ALA A 76 -1.38 17.63 -5.89
CA ALA A 76 -2.12 16.38 -5.69
C ALA A 76 -3.43 16.35 -6.48
N ARG A 77 -4.23 17.42 -6.42
CA ARG A 77 -5.45 17.56 -7.22
C ARG A 77 -5.17 17.48 -8.72
N THR A 78 -4.20 18.26 -9.18
CA THR A 78 -3.82 18.28 -10.61
C THR A 78 -3.39 16.90 -11.10
N ALA A 79 -2.63 16.17 -10.29
CA ALA A 79 -2.19 14.80 -10.59
C ALA A 79 -3.36 13.80 -10.60
N ALA A 80 -4.25 13.86 -9.62
CA ALA A 80 -5.44 13.00 -9.55
C ALA A 80 -6.38 13.23 -10.75
N GLU A 81 -6.68 14.49 -11.08
CA GLU A 81 -7.50 14.86 -12.25
C GLU A 81 -6.84 14.37 -13.56
N SER A 82 -5.50 14.42 -13.65
CA SER A 82 -4.76 13.87 -14.80
C SER A 82 -4.87 12.36 -14.92
N LEU A 83 -4.89 11.62 -13.82
CA LEU A 83 -5.07 10.15 -13.82
C LEU A 83 -6.50 9.78 -14.24
N ILE A 84 -7.50 10.48 -13.71
CA ILE A 84 -8.91 10.30 -14.10
C ILE A 84 -9.08 10.59 -15.59
N ALA A 85 -8.48 11.67 -16.10
CA ALA A 85 -8.51 12.00 -17.52
C ALA A 85 -7.79 10.95 -18.41
N ALA A 86 -6.81 10.23 -17.87
CA ALA A 86 -6.16 9.09 -18.54
C ALA A 86 -6.98 7.79 -18.48
N GLY A 87 -8.10 7.81 -17.74
CA GLY A 87 -9.05 6.72 -17.59
C GLY A 87 -8.82 5.86 -16.36
N CYS A 88 -8.03 6.29 -15.37
CA CYS A 88 -7.93 5.59 -14.10
C CYS A 88 -9.19 5.83 -13.27
N ASP A 89 -9.77 4.76 -12.70
CA ASP A 89 -11.00 4.83 -11.90
C ASP A 89 -10.83 4.35 -10.45
N VAL A 90 -9.64 3.88 -10.07
CA VAL A 90 -9.27 3.63 -8.67
C VAL A 90 -7.91 4.24 -8.38
N LEU A 91 -7.82 5.11 -7.36
CA LEU A 91 -6.62 5.89 -7.04
C LEU A 91 -6.02 5.53 -5.68
N ALA A 92 -4.70 5.39 -5.64
CA ALA A 92 -3.91 5.38 -4.41
C ALA A 92 -2.93 6.56 -4.40
N PHE A 93 -2.39 6.91 -3.22
CA PHE A 93 -1.46 8.02 -3.11
C PHE A 93 -0.57 7.96 -1.86
N THR A 94 0.50 8.75 -1.86
CA THR A 94 1.44 8.99 -0.74
C THR A 94 1.74 10.49 -0.55
N GLU A 95 0.78 11.34 -0.90
CA GLU A 95 0.79 12.75 -0.53
C GLU A 95 -0.04 12.90 0.76
N ASP A 96 0.35 13.79 1.66
CA ASP A 96 -0.09 13.82 3.06
C ASP A 96 -1.44 14.55 3.27
N SER A 97 -2.17 14.89 2.20
CA SER A 97 -3.47 15.55 2.28
C SER A 97 -4.63 14.63 1.84
N PRO A 98 -5.88 14.90 2.27
CA PRO A 98 -7.04 14.14 1.80
C PRO A 98 -7.45 14.48 0.36
N THR A 99 -6.63 15.23 -0.38
CA THR A 99 -7.04 15.84 -1.65
C THR A 99 -7.38 14.82 -2.72
N VAL A 100 -6.59 13.74 -2.85
CA VAL A 100 -6.86 12.69 -3.85
C VAL A 100 -8.19 11.99 -3.57
N LEU A 101 -8.52 11.75 -2.29
CA LEU A 101 -9.81 11.23 -1.85
C LEU A 101 -10.96 12.19 -2.20
N GLN A 102 -10.79 13.49 -1.93
CA GLN A 102 -11.80 14.50 -2.26
C GLN A 102 -12.05 14.58 -3.77
N VAL A 103 -10.99 14.48 -4.59
CA VAL A 103 -11.14 14.42 -6.04
C VAL A 103 -11.90 13.17 -6.48
N ALA A 104 -11.65 12.01 -5.86
CA ALA A 104 -12.42 10.80 -6.15
C ALA A 104 -13.91 10.99 -5.81
N GLU A 105 -14.23 11.52 -4.63
CA GLU A 105 -15.62 11.82 -4.21
C GLU A 105 -16.34 12.78 -5.17
N GLU A 106 -15.63 13.78 -5.69
CA GLU A 106 -16.17 14.75 -6.65
C GLU A 106 -16.43 14.14 -8.05
N ASN A 107 -15.91 12.95 -8.35
CA ASN A 107 -15.98 12.30 -9.65
C ASN A 107 -16.70 10.93 -9.54
N PRO A 108 -18.01 10.87 -9.81
CA PRO A 108 -18.77 9.63 -9.69
C PRO A 108 -18.15 8.46 -10.47
N GLY A 109 -18.00 7.33 -9.78
CA GLY A 109 -17.36 6.12 -10.32
C GLY A 109 -15.84 6.07 -10.15
N VAL A 110 -15.23 7.12 -9.56
CA VAL A 110 -13.83 7.08 -9.14
C VAL A 110 -13.75 6.73 -7.66
N LEU A 111 -12.94 5.72 -7.34
CA LEU A 111 -12.70 5.24 -5.98
C LEU A 111 -11.27 5.56 -5.54
N ALA A 112 -11.02 5.57 -4.24
CA ALA A 112 -9.68 5.78 -3.69
C ALA A 112 -9.46 5.12 -2.33
N PHE A 113 -8.22 5.15 -1.85
CA PHE A 113 -7.79 4.62 -0.56
C PHE A 113 -7.22 5.72 0.33
N SER A 114 -7.57 5.74 1.62
CA SER A 114 -6.97 6.65 2.61
C SER A 114 -5.48 6.41 2.79
N HIS A 115 -4.71 7.49 3.03
CA HIS A 115 -3.28 7.44 3.28
C HIS A 115 -2.92 7.98 4.66
N TYR A 116 -2.11 7.21 5.40
CA TYR A 116 -1.47 7.53 6.68
C TYR A 116 -2.40 7.71 7.88
N SER A 117 -3.55 8.38 7.67
CA SER A 117 -4.54 8.79 8.66
C SER A 117 -5.95 8.32 8.27
N PRO A 118 -6.90 8.24 9.22
CA PRO A 118 -8.27 7.83 8.95
C PRO A 118 -9.03 8.91 8.18
N MET A 119 -8.86 8.93 6.85
CA MET A 119 -9.35 9.99 5.95
C MET A 119 -10.71 9.67 5.32
N GLN A 120 -11.33 8.53 5.58
CA GLN A 120 -12.63 8.12 4.98
C GLN A 120 -13.73 9.18 5.12
N ASN A 121 -13.76 9.93 6.23
CA ASN A 121 -14.76 10.98 6.46
C ASN A 121 -14.69 12.16 5.46
N PHE A 122 -13.60 12.28 4.68
CA PHE A 122 -13.48 13.28 3.62
C PHE A 122 -14.03 12.81 2.27
N ALA A 123 -14.33 11.51 2.13
CA ALA A 123 -14.78 10.88 0.89
C ALA A 123 -15.46 9.52 1.20
N ASN A 124 -16.62 9.54 1.87
CA ASN A 124 -17.20 8.30 2.40
C ASN A 124 -17.78 7.42 1.28
N GLU A 125 -18.22 8.01 0.17
CA GLU A 125 -18.79 7.30 -0.97
C GLU A 125 -17.71 6.73 -1.91
N SER A 126 -16.51 7.31 -1.91
CA SER A 126 -15.39 6.87 -2.77
C SER A 126 -14.25 6.15 -2.03
N CYS A 127 -14.17 6.21 -0.71
CA CYS A 127 -13.07 5.58 0.06
C CYS A 127 -13.35 4.10 0.34
N ILE A 128 -12.62 3.20 -0.33
CA ILE A 128 -12.77 1.74 -0.17
C ILE A 128 -12.19 1.26 1.18
N SER A 129 -10.96 1.70 1.47
CA SER A 129 -10.16 1.33 2.63
C SER A 129 -8.97 2.30 2.72
N GLY A 130 -7.80 1.87 3.19
CA GLY A 130 -6.61 2.70 3.29
C GLY A 130 -5.44 2.04 4.00
N GLN A 131 -4.37 2.80 4.11
CA GLN A 131 -3.15 2.47 4.84
C GLN A 131 -3.00 3.41 6.03
N LEU A 132 -3.19 2.90 7.25
CA LEU A 132 -3.09 3.70 8.47
C LEU A 132 -1.80 3.38 9.21
N ALA A 133 -1.16 4.41 9.75
CA ALA A 133 -0.05 4.25 10.68
C ALA A 133 -0.57 4.25 12.13
N ASP A 134 -0.12 3.28 12.94
CA ASP A 134 -0.28 3.31 14.39
C ASP A 134 1.08 3.56 15.05
N TRP A 135 1.48 4.83 15.08
CA TRP A 135 2.72 5.23 15.73
C TRP A 135 2.68 5.04 17.25
N GLY A 136 1.47 5.01 17.85
CA GLY A 136 1.29 4.91 19.29
C GLY A 136 1.93 3.64 19.83
N VAL A 137 1.69 2.50 19.18
CA VAL A 137 2.26 1.21 19.61
C VAL A 137 3.79 1.17 19.53
N MET A 138 4.38 1.83 18.51
CA MET A 138 5.83 1.93 18.39
C MET A 138 6.42 2.83 19.47
N TYR A 139 5.79 3.98 19.73
CA TYR A 139 6.25 4.91 20.76
C TYR A 139 6.15 4.28 22.15
N GLU A 140 5.08 3.54 22.44
CA GLU A 140 4.94 2.82 23.70
C GLU A 140 6.07 1.80 23.90
N ASP A 141 6.40 0.97 22.90
CA ASP A 141 7.50 0.02 22.97
C ASP A 141 8.86 0.70 23.18
N ILE A 142 9.16 1.75 22.42
CA ILE A 142 10.41 2.51 22.52
C ILE A 142 10.53 3.13 23.92
N LEU A 143 9.50 3.82 24.41
CA LEU A 143 9.50 4.49 25.71
C LEU A 143 9.58 3.48 26.87
N GLN A 144 8.92 2.32 26.76
CA GLN A 144 9.04 1.25 27.74
C GLN A 144 10.47 0.70 27.82
N LYS A 145 11.12 0.46 26.68
CA LYS A 145 12.52 -0.02 26.64
C LYS A 145 13.49 1.01 27.22
N VAL A 146 13.25 2.30 27.01
CA VAL A 146 14.02 3.37 27.65
C VAL A 146 13.78 3.38 29.16
N TYR A 147 12.53 3.33 29.61
CA TYR A 147 12.17 3.34 31.03
C TYR A 147 12.77 2.15 31.80
N LEU A 148 12.77 0.96 31.19
CA LEU A 148 13.36 -0.26 31.75
C LEU A 148 14.90 -0.29 31.66
N GLY A 149 15.53 0.73 31.06
CA GLY A 149 16.99 0.81 30.87
C GLY A 149 17.55 -0.12 29.80
N GLN A 150 16.69 -0.79 29.02
CA GLN A 150 17.10 -1.63 27.89
C GLN A 150 17.67 -0.77 26.76
N TYR A 151 17.05 0.38 26.50
CA TYR A 151 17.56 1.41 25.61
C TYR A 151 18.14 2.57 26.41
N ASN A 152 19.35 3.00 26.06
CA ASN A 152 20.05 4.11 26.71
C ASN A 152 20.94 4.86 25.70
N ASN A 153 21.59 5.93 26.14
CA ASN A 153 22.41 6.79 25.28
C ASN A 153 23.70 6.14 24.74
N THR A 154 23.95 4.86 24.97
CA THR A 154 25.16 4.18 24.49
C THR A 154 24.89 2.99 23.57
N ASN A 155 23.67 2.45 23.52
CA ASN A 155 23.39 1.15 22.90
C ASN A 155 22.32 1.16 21.78
N LEU A 156 22.16 2.29 21.08
CA LEU A 156 21.16 2.41 20.00
C LEU A 156 21.72 2.14 18.59
N ALA A 157 23.02 1.84 18.46
CA ALA A 157 23.68 1.71 17.16
C ALA A 157 23.01 0.69 16.22
N ASP A 158 22.51 -0.40 16.80
CA ASP A 158 21.91 -1.53 16.08
C ASP A 158 20.38 -1.59 16.28
N VAL A 159 19.77 -0.48 16.74
CA VAL A 159 18.32 -0.37 16.85
C VAL A 159 17.79 0.16 15.53
N ASP A 160 17.22 -0.74 14.74
CA ASP A 160 16.51 -0.45 13.49
C ASP A 160 15.18 -1.22 13.48
N MET A 161 14.08 -0.50 13.71
CA MET A 161 12.75 -1.08 13.82
C MET A 161 12.00 -0.95 12.50
N LEU A 162 11.69 -2.07 11.85
CA LEU A 162 10.79 -2.12 10.71
C LEU A 162 9.51 -2.86 11.13
N TRP A 163 8.42 -2.14 11.34
CA TRP A 163 7.14 -2.71 11.78
C TRP A 163 6.13 -2.77 10.63
N LEU A 164 5.46 -3.91 10.53
CA LEU A 164 4.45 -4.20 9.52
C LEU A 164 3.11 -4.54 10.19
N LEU A 165 2.20 -5.21 9.47
CA LEU A 165 0.91 -5.69 10.00
C LEU A 165 1.09 -6.58 11.23
N LYS A 166 2.13 -7.40 11.25
CA LYS A 166 2.40 -8.37 12.32
C LYS A 166 2.73 -7.68 13.64
N GLU A 167 3.57 -6.65 13.61
CA GLU A 167 3.96 -5.87 14.78
C GLU A 167 2.88 -4.85 15.18
N GLY A 168 1.96 -4.53 14.28
CA GLY A 168 0.87 -3.59 14.51
C GLY A 168 1.24 -2.13 14.26
N GLY A 169 2.40 -1.84 13.66
CA GLY A 169 2.79 -0.47 13.31
C GLY A 169 1.94 0.13 12.18
N ILE A 170 1.21 -0.72 11.45
CA ILE A 170 0.32 -0.34 10.36
C ILE A 170 -1.01 -1.10 10.49
N GLN A 171 -2.10 -0.50 10.01
CA GLN A 171 -3.43 -1.10 10.00
C GLN A 171 -4.15 -0.80 8.68
N LEU A 172 -4.79 -1.82 8.11
CA LEU A 172 -5.68 -1.63 6.95
C LEU A 172 -6.95 -0.89 7.39
N GLY A 173 -7.37 0.12 6.63
CA GLY A 173 -8.64 0.81 6.85
C GLY A 173 -8.67 2.25 6.34
N GLY A 174 -9.88 2.72 5.99
CA GLY A 174 -10.17 4.16 5.86
C GLY A 174 -10.43 4.83 7.22
N LEU A 175 -10.74 4.01 8.23
CA LEU A 175 -10.91 4.32 9.64
C LEU A 175 -10.20 3.25 10.48
N PHE A 176 -9.87 3.54 11.74
CA PHE A 176 -9.29 2.53 12.64
C PHE A 176 -10.30 1.46 13.11
N THR A 177 -11.60 1.69 12.92
CA THR A 177 -12.67 0.81 13.41
C THR A 177 -12.97 -0.35 12.48
N GLU A 178 -12.61 -0.25 11.21
CA GLU A 178 -12.94 -1.23 10.18
C GLU A 178 -11.84 -1.31 9.13
N ALA A 179 -11.57 -2.51 8.64
CA ALA A 179 -10.54 -2.74 7.64
C ALA A 179 -10.97 -2.35 6.23
N ILE A 180 -12.27 -2.42 5.94
CA ILE A 180 -12.88 -2.06 4.65
C ILE A 180 -14.14 -1.26 4.99
N ASN A 181 -14.38 -0.17 4.25
CA ASN A 181 -15.61 0.60 4.37
C ASN A 181 -16.81 -0.32 4.04
N THR A 182 -17.81 -0.35 4.93
CA THR A 182 -18.95 -1.26 4.83
C THR A 182 -19.72 -1.15 3.51
N GLU A 183 -19.69 0.01 2.85
CA GLU A 183 -20.36 0.21 1.56
C GLU A 183 -19.80 -0.68 0.44
N PHE A 184 -18.56 -1.16 0.56
CA PHE A 184 -17.88 -1.96 -0.47
C PHE A 184 -17.79 -3.45 -0.15
N ILE A 185 -18.27 -3.89 1.02
CA ILE A 185 -18.17 -5.30 1.43
C ILE A 185 -18.97 -6.19 0.46
N ASP A 186 -20.23 -5.85 0.19
CA ASP A 186 -21.11 -6.64 -0.68
C ASP A 186 -20.52 -6.77 -2.10
N ASP A 187 -19.92 -5.70 -2.63
CA ASP A 187 -19.28 -5.69 -3.95
C ASP A 187 -18.05 -6.60 -3.98
N LEU A 188 -17.22 -6.59 -2.93
CA LEU A 188 -16.03 -7.44 -2.82
C LEU A 188 -16.36 -8.91 -2.54
N GLU A 189 -17.46 -9.19 -1.83
CA GLU A 189 -17.99 -10.54 -1.63
C GLU A 189 -18.57 -11.13 -2.93
N ALA A 190 -19.09 -10.29 -3.81
CA ALA A 190 -19.69 -10.72 -5.08
C ALA A 190 -18.65 -11.13 -6.15
N ILE A 191 -17.38 -10.78 -5.98
CA ILE A 191 -16.30 -11.06 -6.93
C ILE A 191 -15.45 -12.21 -6.43
N ASN A 192 -15.41 -13.31 -7.17
CA ASN A 192 -14.55 -14.47 -6.86
C ASN A 192 -13.23 -14.41 -7.61
N VAL A 193 -12.19 -14.91 -6.95
CA VAL A 193 -10.86 -15.13 -7.53
C VAL A 193 -10.40 -16.55 -7.25
N THR A 194 -9.49 -17.07 -8.08
CA THR A 194 -8.89 -18.39 -7.87
C THR A 194 -7.43 -18.23 -7.47
N ASP A 195 -7.14 -18.44 -6.18
CA ASP A 195 -5.78 -18.51 -5.69
C ASP A 195 -5.23 -19.93 -5.81
N SER A 196 -3.94 -20.04 -6.14
CA SER A 196 -3.28 -21.33 -6.40
C SER A 196 -3.22 -22.27 -5.19
N ILE A 197 -3.34 -21.74 -3.97
CA ILE A 197 -3.24 -22.48 -2.71
C ILE A 197 -4.60 -22.53 -1.99
N LEU A 198 -5.30 -21.40 -1.95
CA LEU A 198 -6.56 -21.23 -1.22
C LEU A 198 -7.79 -21.71 -2.02
N GLY A 199 -7.65 -21.88 -3.33
CA GLY A 199 -8.76 -22.24 -4.21
C GLY A 199 -9.61 -21.03 -4.58
N GLU A 200 -10.90 -21.26 -4.82
CA GLU A 200 -11.86 -20.21 -5.13
C GLU A 200 -12.40 -19.58 -3.84
N LEU A 201 -12.37 -18.25 -3.76
CA LEU A 201 -12.87 -17.45 -2.65
C LEU A 201 -13.24 -16.05 -3.14
N SER A 202 -14.05 -15.32 -2.36
CA SER A 202 -14.35 -13.92 -2.67
C SER A 202 -13.12 -13.03 -2.50
N VAL A 203 -13.10 -11.86 -3.14
CA VAL A 203 -12.02 -10.88 -2.93
C VAL A 203 -12.00 -10.41 -1.47
N TYR A 204 -13.17 -10.23 -0.85
CA TYR A 204 -13.26 -9.94 0.59
C TYR A 204 -12.54 -11.01 1.43
N ASP A 205 -12.85 -12.29 1.22
CA ASP A 205 -12.23 -13.40 1.95
C ASP A 205 -10.73 -13.48 1.66
N LEU A 206 -10.29 -13.18 0.44
CA LEU A 206 -8.88 -13.13 0.09
C LEU A 206 -8.16 -12.03 0.89
N VAL A 207 -8.70 -10.81 0.93
CA VAL A 207 -8.12 -9.69 1.70
C VAL A 207 -7.98 -10.07 3.18
N MET A 208 -9.05 -10.59 3.79
CA MET A 208 -9.02 -10.99 5.20
C MET A 208 -8.03 -12.15 5.45
N THR A 209 -7.99 -13.14 4.56
CA THR A 209 -7.04 -14.26 4.64
C THR A 209 -5.60 -13.77 4.51
N ARG A 210 -5.32 -12.82 3.62
CA ARG A 210 -3.98 -12.27 3.40
C ARG A 210 -3.51 -11.47 4.62
N ILE A 211 -4.38 -10.72 5.28
CA ILE A 211 -4.09 -10.06 6.57
C ILE A 211 -3.62 -11.09 7.59
N ASP A 212 -4.37 -12.18 7.77
CA ASP A 212 -4.02 -13.24 8.73
C ASP A 212 -2.70 -13.93 8.37
N GLN A 213 -2.46 -14.20 7.07
CA GLN A 213 -1.23 -14.81 6.59
C GLN A 213 0.01 -13.94 6.79
N MET A 214 -0.12 -12.62 6.59
CA MET A 214 0.97 -11.65 6.80
C MET A 214 1.27 -11.47 8.29
N LYS A 215 0.27 -11.61 9.17
CA LYS A 215 0.43 -11.53 10.64
C LYS A 215 0.92 -12.83 11.27
N ASP A 216 0.79 -13.97 10.61
CA ASP A 216 1.26 -15.26 11.13
C ASP A 216 2.76 -15.20 11.47
N ILE A 217 3.15 -15.86 12.57
CA ILE A 217 4.55 -15.90 13.01
C ILE A 217 5.50 -16.45 11.94
N ASN A 218 5.02 -17.35 11.08
CA ASN A 218 5.75 -17.94 9.97
C ASN A 218 5.63 -17.14 8.67
N VAL A 219 4.84 -16.05 8.67
CA VAL A 219 4.58 -15.18 7.51
C VAL A 219 4.19 -16.02 6.30
N ARG A 220 2.96 -16.51 6.29
CA ARG A 220 2.48 -17.48 5.28
C ARG A 220 2.31 -16.87 3.90
N PHE A 221 2.24 -15.55 3.81
CA PHE A 221 2.18 -14.80 2.57
C PHE A 221 3.03 -13.54 2.68
N GLU A 222 3.66 -13.15 1.58
CA GLU A 222 4.47 -11.95 1.46
C GLU A 222 4.37 -11.41 0.02
N PRO A 223 3.88 -10.17 -0.19
CA PRO A 223 3.65 -9.60 -1.51
C PRO A 223 4.84 -9.70 -2.48
N PHE A 224 6.06 -9.51 -1.98
CA PHE A 224 7.27 -9.60 -2.80
C PHE A 224 7.83 -11.03 -2.86
N THR A 225 6.97 -11.99 -3.18
CA THR A 225 7.36 -13.38 -3.46
C THR A 225 7.23 -13.65 -4.95
N GLY A 226 8.33 -14.08 -5.59
CA GLY A 226 8.39 -14.22 -7.04
C GLY A 226 7.58 -15.40 -7.60
N PRO A 227 7.39 -15.45 -8.94
CA PRO A 227 8.17 -14.69 -9.91
C PRO A 227 7.68 -13.25 -10.09
N ILE A 228 8.58 -12.27 -9.98
CA ILE A 228 8.28 -10.86 -10.22
C ILE A 228 9.25 -10.30 -11.26
N TYR A 229 8.69 -9.62 -12.25
CA TYR A 229 9.39 -9.01 -13.37
C TYR A 229 9.27 -7.48 -13.30
N ASP A 230 10.27 -6.77 -13.80
CA ASP A 230 10.18 -5.32 -14.00
C ASP A 230 9.40 -4.94 -15.27
N GLN A 231 9.24 -3.64 -15.50
CA GLN A 231 8.60 -3.08 -16.71
C GLN A 231 9.23 -3.54 -18.03
N ALA A 232 10.49 -3.99 -18.03
CA ALA A 232 11.22 -4.45 -19.20
C ALA A 232 11.18 -6.00 -19.34
N ASP A 233 10.28 -6.67 -18.61
CA ASP A 233 10.16 -8.14 -18.57
C ASP A 233 11.44 -8.84 -18.05
N VAL A 234 12.27 -8.14 -17.27
CA VAL A 234 13.45 -8.74 -16.62
C VAL A 234 13.05 -9.30 -15.26
N LEU A 235 13.32 -10.58 -15.05
CA LEU A 235 13.08 -11.26 -13.77
C LEU A 235 13.91 -10.60 -12.66
N LYS A 236 13.26 -10.14 -11.59
CA LYS A 236 13.91 -9.53 -10.41
C LYS A 236 13.87 -10.43 -9.19
N ILE A 237 12.74 -11.09 -8.97
CA ILE A 237 12.55 -12.02 -7.84
C ILE A 237 12.16 -13.37 -8.43
N GLY A 238 12.95 -14.41 -8.16
CA GLY A 238 12.74 -15.75 -8.68
C GLY A 238 11.48 -16.44 -8.13
N ALA A 239 10.93 -17.40 -8.87
CA ALA A 239 9.74 -18.14 -8.47
C ALA A 239 9.91 -18.82 -7.09
N GLY A 240 8.98 -18.55 -6.18
CA GLY A 240 9.01 -19.07 -4.80
C GLY A 240 10.06 -18.40 -3.89
N THR A 241 10.82 -17.43 -4.39
CA THR A 241 11.78 -16.65 -3.61
C THR A 241 11.09 -15.41 -3.04
N ARG A 242 11.28 -15.17 -1.75
CA ARG A 242 10.87 -13.93 -1.09
C ARG A 242 11.99 -12.89 -1.18
N ALA A 243 11.66 -11.65 -1.51
CA ALA A 243 12.60 -10.54 -1.41
C ALA A 243 13.06 -10.33 0.04
N THR A 244 14.34 -10.07 0.21
CA THR A 244 14.90 -9.68 1.52
C THR A 244 14.55 -8.24 1.85
N THR A 245 14.55 -7.91 3.15
CA THR A 245 14.37 -6.53 3.62
C THR A 245 15.38 -5.57 2.97
N ALA A 246 16.63 -6.00 2.77
CA ALA A 246 17.65 -5.18 2.13
C ALA A 246 17.29 -4.84 0.67
N GLU A 247 16.86 -5.84 -0.11
CA GLU A 247 16.43 -5.63 -1.50
C GLU A 247 15.23 -4.68 -1.59
N LEU A 248 14.29 -4.81 -0.66
CA LEU A 248 13.11 -3.93 -0.55
C LEU A 248 13.51 -2.50 -0.18
N LEU A 249 14.37 -2.30 0.81
CA LEU A 249 14.82 -0.97 1.24
C LEU A 249 15.65 -0.24 0.18
N THR A 250 16.19 -0.95 -0.81
CA THR A 250 16.97 -0.37 -1.91
C THR A 250 16.31 -0.55 -3.29
N ILE A 251 15.02 -0.83 -3.36
CA ILE A 251 14.33 -1.00 -4.65
C ILE A 251 14.33 0.32 -5.44
N THR A 252 14.60 0.24 -6.75
CA THR A 252 14.68 1.40 -7.66
C THR A 252 14.04 1.13 -9.02
N TRP A 253 13.17 0.13 -9.09
CA TRP A 253 12.57 -0.33 -10.34
C TRP A 253 11.08 -0.63 -10.12
N PHE A 254 10.28 -0.46 -11.16
CA PHE A 254 8.86 -0.79 -11.12
C PHE A 254 8.57 -2.18 -11.65
N VAL A 255 7.58 -2.85 -11.06
CA VAL A 255 7.05 -4.13 -11.55
C VAL A 255 6.35 -3.95 -12.90
N LYS A 256 6.23 -5.06 -13.64
CA LYS A 256 5.45 -5.10 -14.87
C LYS A 256 4.01 -4.62 -14.63
N GLY A 257 3.52 -3.74 -15.50
CA GLY A 257 2.17 -3.18 -15.45
C GLY A 257 2.09 -1.77 -14.86
N VAL A 258 3.09 -1.36 -14.08
CA VAL A 258 3.25 0.05 -13.71
C VAL A 258 3.66 0.85 -14.95
N ILE A 259 3.00 2.00 -15.16
CA ILE A 259 3.23 2.94 -16.24
C ILE A 259 3.76 4.25 -15.63
N GLY A 260 5.01 4.57 -15.95
CA GLY A 260 5.75 5.71 -15.40
C GLY A 260 7.24 5.42 -15.37
N ASP A 261 8.01 6.39 -14.90
CA ASP A 261 9.46 6.26 -14.68
C ASP A 261 9.73 6.13 -13.18
N PRO A 262 10.46 5.10 -12.69
CA PRO A 262 10.86 5.02 -11.28
C PRO A 262 11.93 6.05 -10.89
N SER A 263 12.49 6.81 -11.84
CA SER A 263 13.48 7.87 -11.64
C SER A 263 13.22 9.07 -12.59
N PRO A 264 12.07 9.76 -12.45
CA PRO A 264 11.63 10.86 -13.31
C PRO A 264 12.49 12.14 -13.23
#